data_AF-A0A2W1J7H3-F1
#
_entry.id   AF-A0A2W1J7H3-F1
#
_cell.length_a   1.000
_cell.length_b   1.000
_cell.length_c   1.000
_cell.angle_alpha   90.00
_cell.angle_beta   90.00
_cell.angle_gamma   90.00
#
_symmetry.space_group_name_H-M   'P 1'
#
loop_
_entity.id
_entity.type
_entity.pdbx_description
1 polymer ?
#
loop_
_entity_poly.entity_id
_entity_poly.type
_entity_poly.pdbx_seq_one_letter_code
_entity_poly.pdbx_strand_id
1 'polypeptide(L)' 'MSSSVQAKLIEYLRQELTIPSESINLALRQQPEPSSHLHIILWQYGLITLEQLACVFDWLETTTPALTP' A
#
# COMPACT_ATOMS: atom_id res chain seq x y z
N MET A 1 -7.06 -16.89 5.95
CA MET A 1 -5.80 -16.38 6.54
C MET A 1 -5.34 -15.24 5.65
N SER A 2 -5.90 -14.06 5.85
CA SER A 2 -5.77 -12.92 4.94
C SER A 2 -4.30 -12.55 4.78
N SER A 3 -3.86 -12.44 3.53
CA SER A 3 -2.49 -12.35 3.03
C SER A 3 -1.59 -11.43 3.87
N SER A 4 -0.57 -12.00 4.52
CA SER A 4 0.34 -11.32 5.46
C SER A 4 0.98 -10.03 4.91
N VAL A 5 1.12 -9.92 3.58
CA VAL A 5 1.68 -8.73 2.91
C VAL A 5 0.77 -7.51 2.98
N GLN A 6 -0.55 -7.67 2.85
CA GLN A 6 -1.48 -6.53 2.87
C GLN A 6 -1.53 -5.87 4.26
N ALA A 7 -1.54 -6.68 5.32
CA ALA A 7 -1.51 -6.16 6.69
C ALA A 7 -0.21 -5.40 6.99
N LYS A 8 0.94 -5.95 6.57
CA LYS A 8 2.25 -5.29 6.69
C LYS A 8 2.32 -3.99 5.88
N LEU A 9 1.73 -3.98 4.67
CA LEU A 9 1.65 -2.77 3.86
C LEU A 9 0.87 -1.68 4.59
N ILE A 10 -0.32 -2.00 5.10
CA ILE A 10 -1.14 -1.05 5.86
C ILE A 10 -0.40 -0.49 7.07
N GLU A 11 0.37 -1.33 7.77
CA GLU A 11 1.19 -0.90 8.90
C GLU A 11 2.32 0.05 8.47
N TYR A 12 3.03 -0.28 7.38
CA TYR A 12 4.05 0.57 6.77
C TYR A 12 3.48 1.93 6.36
N LEU A 13 2.34 1.96 5.67
CA LEU A 13 1.67 3.20 5.27
C LEU A 13 1.36 4.10 6.48
N ARG A 14 0.95 3.51 7.60
CA ARG A 14 0.57 4.27 8.82
C ARG A 14 1.78 4.72 9.64
N GLN A 15 2.81 3.88 9.76
CA GLN A 15 3.97 4.14 10.59
C GLN A 15 5.02 4.98 9.85
N GLU A 16 5.41 4.53 8.67
CA GLU A 16 6.53 5.12 7.91
C GLU A 16 6.07 6.32 7.10
N LEU A 17 4.94 6.19 6.40
CA LEU A 17 4.41 7.29 5.57
C LEU A 17 3.43 8.20 6.32
N THR A 18 3.14 7.91 7.59
CA THR A 18 2.22 8.68 8.45
C THR A 18 0.84 8.89 7.81
N ILE A 19 0.40 7.94 6.97
CA ILE A 19 -0.88 8.05 6.27
C ILE A 19 -2.00 7.77 7.27
N PRO A 20 -3.01 8.66 7.39
CA PRO A 20 -4.10 8.45 8.30
C PRO A 20 -4.93 7.23 7.90
N SER A 21 -5.41 6.51 8.92
CA SER A 21 -6.24 5.32 8.72
C SER A 21 -7.50 5.61 7.89
N GLU A 22 -8.01 6.84 7.92
CA GLU A 22 -9.15 7.28 7.11
C GLU A 22 -8.85 7.21 5.61
N SER A 23 -7.68 7.69 5.18
CA SER A 23 -7.25 7.60 3.78
C SER A 23 -7.13 6.15 3.33
N ILE A 24 -6.55 5.29 4.16
CA ILE A 24 -6.42 3.86 3.87
C ILE A 24 -7.80 3.21 3.77
N ASN A 25 -8.73 3.53 4.68
CA ASN A 25 -10.08 2.99 4.69
C ASN A 25 -10.88 3.46 3.47
N LEU A 26 -10.72 4.72 3.04
CA LEU A 26 -11.29 5.23 1.80
C LEU A 26 -10.80 4.41 0.60
N ALA A 27 -9.49 4.21 0.47
CA ALA A 27 -8.93 3.42 -0.63
C ALA A 27 -9.41 1.95 -0.59
N LEU A 28 -9.48 1.32 0.59
CA LEU A 28 -10.00 -0.03 0.77
C LEU A 28 -11.48 -0.17 0.37
N ARG A 29 -12.31 0.83 0.69
CA ARG A 29 -13.74 0.85 0.32
C ARG A 29 -13.97 1.04 -1.17
N GLN A 30 -13.02 1.69 -1.84
CA GLN A 30 -13.06 1.97 -3.28
C GLN A 30 -12.37 0.87 -4.10
N GLN A 31 -11.76 -0.14 -3.46
CA GLN A 31 -11.18 -1.27 -4.19
C GLN A 31 -12.27 -2.05 -4.92
N PRO A 32 -12.24 -2.10 -6.27
CA PRO A 32 -13.21 -2.89 -7.03
C PRO A 32 -12.95 -4.40 -6.87
N GLU A 33 -11.70 -4.79 -6.62
CA GLU A 33 -11.28 -6.18 -6.44
C GLU A 33 -10.31 -6.29 -5.26
N PRO A 34 -10.35 -7.39 -4.48
CA PRO A 34 -9.41 -7.65 -3.37
C PRO A 34 -7.96 -7.82 -3.85
N SER A 35 -7.77 -8.11 -5.14
CA SER A 35 -6.49 -8.19 -5.83
C SER A 35 -5.94 -6.83 -6.26
N SER A 36 -6.70 -5.75 -6.11
CA SER A 36 -6.25 -4.40 -6.51
C SER A 36 -5.15 -3.88 -5.60
N HIS A 37 -4.19 -3.21 -6.21
CA HIS A 37 -3.08 -2.56 -5.53
C HIS A 37 -3.56 -1.32 -4.75
N LEU A 38 -3.72 -1.47 -3.44
CA LEU A 38 -4.13 -0.40 -2.52
C LEU A 38 -3.35 0.91 -2.72
N HIS A 39 -2.04 0.79 -2.99
CA HIS A 39 -1.15 1.93 -3.21
C HIS A 39 -1.49 2.74 -4.48
N ILE A 40 -1.94 2.08 -5.56
CA ILE A 40 -2.38 2.77 -6.78
C ILE A 40 -3.65 3.57 -6.53
N ILE A 41 -4.58 3.01 -5.75
CA ILE A 41 -5.83 3.71 -5.41
C ILE A 41 -5.54 4.91 -4.51
N LEU A 42 -4.68 4.75 -3.51
CA LEU A 42 -4.24 5.87 -2.68
C LEU A 42 -3.70 7.03 -3.52
N TRP A 43 -2.89 6.73 -4.54
CA TRP A 43 -2.36 7.76 -5.44
C TRP A 43 -3.42 8.35 -6.38
N GLN A 44 -4.29 7.51 -6.95
CA GLN A 44 -5.35 7.97 -7.85
C GLN A 44 -6.33 8.93 -7.16
N TYR A 45 -6.60 8.73 -5.88
CA TYR A 45 -7.43 9.61 -5.07
C TYR A 45 -6.66 10.83 -4.50
N GLY A 46 -5.35 10.94 -4.76
CA GLY A 46 -4.50 12.00 -4.23
C GLY A 46 -4.28 11.93 -2.73
N LEU A 47 -4.49 10.75 -2.12
CA LEU A 47 -4.30 10.51 -0.68
C LEU A 47 -2.82 10.37 -0.31
N ILE A 48 -1.98 10.05 -1.30
CA ILE A 48 -0.52 9.97 -1.20
C ILE A 48 0.14 10.70 -2.37
N THR A 49 1.35 11.20 -2.16
CA THR A 49 2.15 11.81 -3.22
C THR A 49 2.88 10.75 -4.05
N LEU A 50 3.42 11.15 -5.20
CA LEU A 50 4.24 10.26 -6.05
C LEU A 50 5.48 9.75 -5.29
N GLU A 51 6.08 10.57 -4.44
CA GLU A 51 7.22 10.17 -3.59
C GLU A 51 6.82 9.08 -2.58
N GLN A 52 5.68 9.24 -1.91
CA GLN A 52 5.16 8.21 -1.00
C GLN A 52 4.81 6.93 -1.75
N LEU A 53 4.22 7.05 -2.96
CA LEU A 53 3.95 5.90 -3.82
C LEU A 53 5.25 5.16 -4.18
N ALA A 54 6.32 5.88 -4.52
CA ALA A 54 7.62 5.30 -4.81
C ALA A 54 8.21 4.55 -3.60
N CYS A 55 8.12 5.11 -2.39
CA CYS A 55 8.52 4.41 -1.16
C CYS A 55 7.74 3.11 -0.92
N VAL A 56 6.44 3.09 -1.24
CA VAL A 56 5.64 1.87 -1.15
C VAL A 56 6.11 0.81 -2.12
N PHE A 57 6.45 1.18 -3.36
CA PHE A 57 7.00 0.25 -4.35
C PHE A 57 8.34 -0.33 -3.88
N ASP A 58 9.26 0.51 -3.43
CA ASP A 58 10.55 0.09 -2.89
C ASP A 58 10.37 -0.90 -1.73
N TRP A 59 9.48 -0.58 -0.78
CA TRP A 59 9.13 -1.48 0.31
C TRP A 59 8.53 -2.80 -0.18
N LEU A 60 7.66 -2.78 -1.19
CA LEU A 60 7.07 -4.00 -1.78
C LEU A 60 8.12 -4.91 -2.43
N GLU A 61 9.13 -4.33 -3.07
CA GLU A 61 10.28 -5.07 -3.62
C GLU A 61 11.11 -5.69 -2.49
N THR A 62 11.35 -4.96 -1.39
CA THR A 62 12.08 -5.52 -0.24
C THR A 62 11.33 -6.63 0.49
N THR A 63 10.00 -6.54 0.62
CA THR A 63 9.18 -7.54 1.33
C THR A 63 8.78 -8.73 0.46
N THR A 64 9.06 -8.70 -0.85
CA THR A 64 8.78 -9.81 -1.76
C THR A 64 10.09 -10.53 -2.05
N PRO A 65 10.50 -11.52 -1.23
CA PRO A 65 11.68 -12.33 -1.51
C PRO A 65 11.34 -13.32 -2.65
N ALA A 66 11.18 -12.82 -3.87
CA ALA A 66 10.98 -13.65 -5.05
C ALA A 66 11.80 -13.08 -6.21
N LEU A 67 12.91 -13.76 -6.47
CA LEU A 67 13.92 -13.59 -7.52
C LEU A 67 14.98 -12.51 -7.30
N THR A 68 16.16 -12.96 -6.86
CA THR A 68 17.35 -13.03 -7.74
C THR A 68 18.48 -13.81 -7.08
N PRO A 69 19.40 -14.42 -7.85
CA PRO A 69 19.41 -14.66 -9.30
C PRO A 69 18.99 -16.08 -9.70
#